data_AF-A0A934KQX1-F1
#
_entry.id   AF-A0A934KQX1-F1
#
_cell.length_a   1.000
_cell.length_b   1.000
_cell.length_c   1.000
_cell.angle_alpha   90.00
_cell.angle_beta   90.00
_cell.angle_gamma   90.00
#
_symmetry.space_group_name_H-M   'P 1'
#
loop_
_entity.id
_entity.type
_entity.pdbx_description
1 polymer ?
#
loop_
_entity_poly.entity_id
_entity_poly.type
_entity_poly.pdbx_seq_one_letter_code
_entity_poly.pdbx_strand_id
1 'polypeptide(L)'
;MGRVRAAVVAALMTVAVAVAGCGSGTAFDATALGLPLSPTPHPLATATVATSPDGGIYKNPDHLEVLLVERHSVDLVAAKLGTSASGWSQLRSLGDFTLVGLRLRDDGKVSSDPQLGDLQMASDYAPAGTGTGSLRHFYHPTYPLAVVADSTPGSDCSIHLDPGHSGVVILVYPPVNLPSTMVWGRLGDFVLRVPVGGAMPSLDGGLHALACTPPAAPPS
;
A
#
# COMPACT_ATOMS: atom_id res chain seq x y z
N MET A 1 10.84 -67.20 36.63
CA MET A 1 11.46 -65.90 36.96
C MET A 1 11.54 -65.08 35.68
N GLY A 2 10.43 -64.42 35.32
CA GLY A 2 10.28 -63.70 34.06
C GLY A 2 10.67 -62.23 34.23
N ARG A 3 11.56 -61.75 33.35
CA ARG A 3 12.05 -60.38 33.34
C ARG A 3 10.96 -59.42 32.86
N VAL A 4 10.67 -58.43 33.69
CA VAL A 4 9.80 -57.28 33.42
C VAL A 4 10.34 -56.49 32.23
N ARG A 5 9.54 -56.35 31.17
CA ARG A 5 9.79 -55.38 30.09
C ARG A 5 8.82 -54.23 30.26
N ALA A 6 9.34 -53.10 30.74
CA ALA A 6 8.68 -51.81 30.72
C ALA A 6 8.61 -51.34 29.25
N ALA A 7 7.39 -51.14 28.74
CA ALA A 7 7.16 -50.43 27.48
C ALA A 7 6.81 -48.99 27.82
N VAL A 8 7.75 -48.09 27.52
CA VAL A 8 7.59 -46.64 27.63
C VAL A 8 6.64 -46.20 26.53
N VAL A 9 5.46 -45.69 26.92
CA VAL A 9 4.52 -45.03 26.01
C VAL A 9 5.09 -43.66 25.69
N ALA A 10 5.62 -43.49 24.48
CA ALA A 10 6.01 -42.20 23.95
C ALA A 10 4.74 -41.40 23.62
N ALA A 11 4.43 -40.42 24.47
CA ALA A 11 3.36 -39.47 24.21
C ALA A 11 3.76 -38.58 23.02
N LEU A 12 3.05 -38.73 21.89
CA LEU A 12 3.05 -37.77 20.79
C LEU A 12 2.52 -36.43 21.32
N MET A 13 3.41 -35.49 21.63
CA MET A 13 3.05 -34.06 21.69
C MET A 13 2.96 -33.55 20.25
N THR A 14 1.77 -33.62 19.66
CA THR A 14 1.41 -32.76 18.54
C THR A 14 1.36 -31.32 19.04
N VAL A 15 2.46 -30.59 18.83
CA VAL A 15 2.47 -29.13 18.87
C VAL A 15 1.60 -28.68 17.69
N ALA A 16 0.35 -28.35 17.97
CA ALA A 16 -0.48 -27.59 17.06
C ALA A 16 0.15 -26.20 16.93
N VAL A 17 0.93 -26.00 15.86
CA VAL A 17 1.36 -24.68 15.43
C VAL A 17 0.10 -23.95 14.98
N ALA A 18 -0.46 -23.15 15.88
CA ALA A 18 -1.47 -22.18 15.53
C ALA A 18 -0.82 -21.16 14.59
N VAL A 19 -0.98 -21.37 13.29
CA VAL A 19 -0.73 -20.32 12.29
C VAL A 19 -1.90 -19.34 12.38
N ALA A 20 -1.92 -18.57 13.47
CA ALA A 20 -2.71 -17.36 13.57
C ALA A 20 -1.93 -16.25 12.86
N GLY A 21 -1.89 -16.30 11.54
CA GLY A 21 -1.51 -15.17 10.70
C GLY A 21 -2.63 -14.11 10.68
N CYS A 22 -3.07 -13.67 11.86
CA CYS A 22 -3.89 -12.47 11.98
C CYS A 22 -2.91 -11.34 12.28
N GLY A 23 -2.30 -10.81 11.22
CA GLY A 23 -1.42 -9.65 11.32
C GLY A 23 -2.26 -8.42 11.66
N SER A 24 -2.68 -8.27 12.91
CA SER A 24 -3.13 -6.99 13.43
C SER A 24 -1.92 -6.06 13.41
N GLY A 25 -1.77 -5.30 12.33
CA GLY A 25 -0.71 -4.31 12.22
C GLY A 25 -0.78 -3.38 13.41
N THR A 26 0.21 -3.45 14.31
CA THR A 26 0.37 -2.58 15.48
C THR A 26 0.44 -1.11 15.09
N ALA A 27 -0.67 -0.40 15.16
CA ALA A 27 -0.79 0.93 14.59
C ALA A 27 0.36 1.86 15.04
N PHE A 28 0.98 2.62 14.13
CA PHE A 28 2.07 3.54 14.46
C PHE A 28 1.64 5.00 14.30
N ASP A 29 2.21 5.88 15.11
CA ASP A 29 1.85 7.30 15.13
C ASP A 29 2.17 7.97 13.79
N ALA A 30 1.21 8.67 13.22
CA ALA A 30 1.37 9.39 11.97
C ALA A 30 2.43 10.50 12.06
N THR A 31 2.61 11.13 13.22
CA THR A 31 3.67 12.12 13.42
C THR A 31 5.06 11.51 13.30
N ALA A 32 5.20 10.21 13.56
CA ALA A 32 6.47 9.51 13.40
C ALA A 32 6.89 9.40 11.92
N LEU A 33 5.94 9.49 10.97
CA LEU A 33 6.27 9.51 9.55
C LEU A 33 6.92 10.82 9.09
N GLY A 34 6.86 11.91 9.88
CA GLY A 34 7.54 13.16 9.54
C GLY A 34 7.05 13.86 8.26
N LEU A 35 5.86 13.51 7.76
CA LEU A 35 5.29 14.09 6.54
C LEU A 35 4.83 15.54 6.75
N PRO A 36 4.84 16.39 5.72
CA PRO A 36 4.21 17.71 5.77
C PRO A 36 2.71 17.57 6.07
N LEU A 37 2.25 18.24 7.13
CA LEU A 37 0.84 18.23 7.55
C LEU A 37 0.20 19.61 7.34
N SER A 38 -1.05 19.62 6.93
CA SER A 38 -1.90 20.81 6.84
C SER A 38 -3.30 20.48 7.36
N PRO A 39 -3.93 21.35 8.18
CA PRO A 39 -5.32 21.13 8.61
C PRO A 39 -6.30 21.19 7.43
N THR A 40 -5.92 21.88 6.35
CA THR A 40 -6.73 22.03 5.13
C THR A 40 -5.83 21.79 3.91
N PRO A 41 -5.47 20.52 3.63
CA PRO A 41 -4.63 20.19 2.48
C PRO A 41 -5.41 20.48 1.19
N HIS A 42 -4.73 21.06 0.19
CA HIS A 42 -5.32 21.31 -1.12
C HIS A 42 -5.05 20.11 -2.04
N PRO A 43 -6.06 19.57 -2.73
CA PRO A 43 -5.85 18.51 -3.72
C PRO A 43 -4.93 18.96 -4.86
N LEU A 44 -3.86 18.19 -5.09
CA LEU A 44 -2.93 18.35 -6.20
C LEU A 44 -3.55 17.88 -7.52
N ALA A 45 -4.39 16.85 -7.45
CA ALA A 45 -5.18 16.32 -8.55
C ALA A 45 -6.37 15.53 -7.97
N THR A 46 -7.42 15.34 -8.76
CA THR A 46 -8.59 14.55 -8.38
C THR A 46 -9.01 13.60 -9.48
N ALA A 47 -9.60 12.48 -9.10
CA ALA A 47 -10.26 11.52 -9.97
C ALA A 47 -11.52 10.97 -9.30
N THR A 48 -12.38 10.33 -10.09
CA THR A 48 -13.45 9.48 -9.57
C THR A 48 -13.16 8.06 -10.03
N VAL A 49 -13.11 7.13 -9.09
CA VAL A 49 -12.86 5.72 -9.32
C VAL A 49 -14.16 4.97 -9.09
N ALA A 50 -14.56 4.12 -10.02
CA ALA A 50 -15.75 3.31 -9.84
C ALA A 50 -15.39 1.97 -9.18
N THR A 51 -15.87 1.74 -7.96
CA THR A 51 -15.82 0.40 -7.33
C THR A 51 -17.13 -0.33 -7.54
N SER A 52 -17.08 -1.66 -7.50
CA SER A 52 -18.29 -2.48 -7.61
C SER A 52 -18.21 -3.65 -6.64
N PRO A 53 -18.89 -3.57 -5.48
CA PRO A 53 -18.87 -4.64 -4.49
C PRO A 53 -19.61 -5.90 -4.95
N ASP A 54 -20.41 -5.82 -6.03
CA ASP A 54 -21.31 -6.88 -6.50
C ASP A 54 -20.95 -7.44 -7.89
N GLY A 55 -19.73 -7.19 -8.37
CA GLY A 55 -19.26 -7.73 -9.66
C GLY A 55 -19.82 -7.01 -10.89
N GLY A 56 -20.30 -5.77 -10.74
CA GLY A 56 -20.57 -4.84 -11.84
C GLY A 56 -22.01 -4.37 -11.96
N ILE A 57 -22.91 -4.80 -11.07
CA ILE A 57 -24.34 -4.45 -11.12
C ILE A 57 -24.53 -3.03 -10.59
N TYR A 58 -23.84 -2.68 -9.49
CA TYR A 58 -23.76 -1.33 -8.97
C TYR A 58 -22.32 -0.82 -9.05
N LYS A 59 -22.16 0.39 -9.60
CA LYS A 59 -20.87 1.11 -9.62
C LYS A 59 -20.96 2.26 -8.63
N ASN A 60 -20.14 2.18 -7.59
CA ASN A 60 -20.02 3.21 -6.59
C ASN A 60 -18.94 4.22 -7.01
N PRO A 61 -19.26 5.52 -7.12
CA PRO A 61 -18.26 6.53 -7.42
C PRO A 61 -17.50 6.90 -6.13
N ASP A 62 -16.22 6.55 -6.08
CA ASP A 62 -15.32 6.95 -5.02
C ASP A 62 -14.47 8.13 -5.49
N HIS A 63 -14.53 9.23 -4.76
CA HIS A 63 -13.74 10.42 -5.04
C HIS A 63 -12.33 10.24 -4.49
N LEU A 64 -11.34 10.40 -5.37
CA LEU A 64 -9.93 10.31 -5.05
C LEU A 64 -9.30 11.69 -5.18
N GLU A 65 -8.69 12.18 -4.11
CA GLU A 65 -7.90 13.40 -4.06
C GLU A 65 -6.44 13.02 -3.80
N VAL A 66 -5.51 13.41 -4.68
CA VAL A 66 -4.08 13.32 -4.39
C VAL A 66 -3.68 14.56 -3.62
N LEU A 67 -3.12 14.38 -2.42
CA LEU A 67 -2.81 15.48 -1.48
C LEU A 67 -1.32 15.73 -1.31
N LEU A 68 -0.50 14.69 -1.51
CA LEU A 68 0.94 14.72 -1.32
C LEU A 68 1.61 13.86 -2.38
N VAL A 69 2.68 14.37 -2.98
CA VAL A 69 3.65 13.57 -3.73
C VAL A 69 5.04 14.04 -3.33
N GLU A 70 5.83 13.18 -2.70
CA GLU A 70 7.20 13.54 -2.30
C GLU A 70 8.14 12.33 -2.24
N ARG A 71 9.41 12.60 -1.97
CA ARG A 71 10.37 11.57 -1.56
C ARG A 71 10.51 11.61 -0.05
N HIS A 72 10.46 10.45 0.59
CA HIS A 72 10.55 10.34 2.03
C HIS A 72 11.20 9.02 2.46
N SER A 73 11.85 9.01 3.63
CA SER A 73 12.31 7.76 4.23
C SER A 73 11.12 6.92 4.69
N VAL A 74 11.14 5.64 4.37
CA VAL A 74 10.09 4.69 4.77
C VAL A 74 10.61 3.63 5.72
N ASP A 75 11.69 3.94 6.46
CA ASP A 75 12.32 2.99 7.38
C ASP A 75 11.35 2.49 8.46
N LEU A 76 10.50 3.37 9.00
CA LEU A 76 9.45 2.99 9.95
C LEU A 76 8.42 2.05 9.33
N VAL A 77 7.99 2.32 8.10
CA VAL A 77 7.05 1.47 7.36
C VAL A 77 7.69 0.11 7.07
N ALA A 78 8.94 0.10 6.60
CA ALA A 78 9.67 -1.12 6.30
C ALA A 78 9.90 -1.99 7.55
N ALA A 79 10.29 -1.37 8.66
CA ALA A 79 10.43 -2.06 9.95
C ALA A 79 9.11 -2.67 10.39
N LYS A 80 8.00 -1.97 10.14
CA LYS A 80 6.67 -2.45 10.48
C LYS A 80 6.18 -3.61 9.59
N LEU A 81 6.52 -3.58 8.31
CA LEU A 81 6.20 -4.64 7.35
C LEU A 81 7.08 -5.89 7.52
N GLY A 82 8.24 -5.75 8.18
CA GLY A 82 9.14 -6.86 8.50
C GLY A 82 9.62 -7.58 7.24
N THR A 83 9.43 -8.90 7.20
CA THR A 83 9.86 -9.75 6.08
C THR A 83 9.21 -9.37 4.74
N SER A 84 8.01 -8.78 4.77
CA SER A 84 7.30 -8.32 3.58
C SER A 84 8.01 -7.16 2.88
N ALA A 85 8.88 -6.42 3.59
CA ALA A 85 9.71 -5.35 3.04
C ALA A 85 11.19 -5.74 2.86
N SER A 86 11.54 -7.02 2.98
CA SER A 86 12.93 -7.50 2.89
C SER A 86 13.64 -7.08 1.59
N GLY A 87 12.91 -7.09 0.48
CA GLY A 87 13.38 -6.66 -0.85
C GLY A 87 13.57 -5.15 -1.00
N TRP A 88 13.29 -4.32 0.01
CA TRP A 88 13.43 -2.87 -0.08
C TRP A 88 14.85 -2.39 0.21
N SER A 89 15.65 -3.22 0.89
CA SER A 89 17.06 -2.94 1.21
C SER A 89 17.90 -2.61 -0.05
N GLN A 90 17.70 -3.38 -1.12
CA GLN A 90 18.34 -3.16 -2.43
C GLN A 90 17.92 -1.84 -3.10
N LEU A 91 16.75 -1.30 -2.78
CA LEU A 91 16.25 -0.03 -3.32
C LEU A 91 16.85 1.19 -2.60
N ARG A 92 17.28 1.07 -1.34
CA ARG A 92 17.81 2.20 -0.54
C ARG A 92 19.00 2.89 -1.19
N SER A 93 19.79 2.15 -1.96
CA SER A 93 20.94 2.71 -2.71
C SER A 93 20.53 3.72 -3.78
N LEU A 94 19.25 3.71 -4.20
CA LEU A 94 18.67 4.61 -5.20
C LEU A 94 18.07 5.88 -4.58
N GLY A 95 18.06 5.99 -3.25
CA GLY A 95 17.56 7.14 -2.50
C GLY A 95 16.26 6.86 -1.74
N ASP A 96 15.58 7.94 -1.37
CA ASP A 96 14.30 7.90 -0.65
C ASP A 96 13.17 7.38 -1.54
N PHE A 97 12.20 6.73 -0.89
CA PHE A 97 11.04 6.15 -1.55
C PHE A 97 10.07 7.25 -1.96
N THR A 98 9.25 6.97 -2.97
CA THR A 98 8.27 7.95 -3.44
C THR A 98 6.94 7.68 -2.75
N LEU A 99 6.39 8.71 -2.10
CA LEU A 99 5.10 8.64 -1.44
C LEU A 99 4.04 9.36 -2.27
N VAL A 100 2.88 8.74 -2.41
CA VAL A 100 1.67 9.38 -2.94
C VAL A 100 0.60 9.30 -1.86
N GLY A 101 0.31 10.44 -1.24
CA GLY A 101 -0.74 10.61 -0.25
C GLY A 101 -2.07 10.95 -0.89
N LEU A 102 -3.12 10.25 -0.46
CA LEU A 102 -4.46 10.27 -1.03
C LEU A 102 -5.50 10.49 0.06
N ARG A 103 -6.61 11.14 -0.29
CA ARG A 103 -7.89 11.00 0.40
C ARG A 103 -8.89 10.34 -0.54
N LEU A 104 -9.52 9.29 -0.06
CA LEU A 104 -10.62 8.63 -0.73
C LEU A 104 -11.91 8.97 0.00
N ARG A 105 -13.00 9.12 -0.73
CA ARG A 105 -14.33 9.36 -0.18
C ARG A 105 -15.37 8.59 -0.94
N ASP A 106 -16.17 7.83 -0.21
CA ASP A 106 -17.33 7.14 -0.75
C ASP A 106 -18.54 8.08 -0.73
N ASP A 107 -18.96 8.59 -1.89
CA ASP A 107 -20.20 9.39 -2.04
C ASP A 107 -21.40 8.53 -2.46
N GLY A 108 -21.25 7.22 -2.31
CA GLY A 108 -22.18 6.18 -2.63
C GLY A 108 -23.32 5.96 -1.66
N LYS A 109 -24.04 4.86 -1.92
CA LYS A 109 -25.11 4.35 -1.06
C LYS A 109 -24.77 3.02 -0.38
N VAL A 110 -23.67 2.39 -0.79
CA VAL A 110 -23.18 1.11 -0.27
C VAL A 110 -21.68 1.23 -0.08
N SER A 111 -21.13 0.46 0.85
CA SER A 111 -19.70 0.47 1.12
C SER A 111 -18.88 0.10 -0.12
N SER A 112 -17.66 0.61 -0.18
CA SER A 112 -16.71 0.39 -1.25
C SER A 112 -15.37 -0.11 -0.73
N ASP A 113 -14.65 -0.83 -1.59
CA ASP A 113 -13.29 -1.27 -1.32
C ASP A 113 -12.39 -0.92 -2.52
N PRO A 114 -12.01 0.36 -2.72
CA PRO A 114 -11.13 0.75 -3.81
C PRO A 114 -9.81 -0.03 -3.74
N GLN A 115 -9.55 -0.85 -4.75
CA GLN A 115 -8.25 -1.50 -4.90
C GLN A 115 -7.22 -0.44 -5.31
N LEU A 116 -6.07 -0.38 -4.65
CA LEU A 116 -5.05 0.64 -4.92
C LEU A 116 -3.73 0.02 -5.43
N GLY A 117 -3.60 -1.30 -5.35
CA GLY A 117 -2.38 -2.03 -5.72
C GLY A 117 -2.00 -1.97 -7.20
N ASP A 118 -2.93 -1.59 -8.07
CA ASP A 118 -2.74 -1.47 -9.52
C ASP A 118 -2.54 -0.02 -10.00
N LEU A 119 -2.53 0.94 -9.07
CA LEU A 119 -2.17 2.32 -9.37
C LEU A 119 -0.68 2.38 -9.68
N GLN A 120 -0.32 3.09 -10.74
CA GLN A 120 1.00 2.99 -11.33
C GLN A 120 1.59 4.35 -11.65
N MET A 121 2.91 4.44 -11.46
CA MET A 121 3.74 5.52 -11.99
C MET A 121 4.23 5.16 -13.37
N ALA A 122 4.40 6.16 -14.25
CA ALA A 122 5.08 5.93 -15.51
C ALA A 122 6.50 5.38 -15.27
N SER A 123 6.87 4.33 -16.00
CA SER A 123 8.20 3.71 -15.88
C SER A 123 9.33 4.64 -16.33
N ASP A 124 9.02 5.73 -17.03
CA ASP A 124 9.97 6.76 -17.46
C ASP A 124 10.66 7.47 -16.28
N TYR A 125 10.08 7.37 -15.07
CA TYR A 125 10.68 7.89 -13.85
C TYR A 125 11.68 6.93 -13.20
N ALA A 126 11.80 5.69 -13.69
CA ALA A 126 12.70 4.70 -13.11
C ALA A 126 14.18 5.18 -13.16
N PRO A 127 14.97 4.98 -12.08
CA PRO A 127 16.39 5.29 -12.10
C PRO A 127 17.14 4.54 -13.21
N ALA A 128 18.21 5.14 -13.73
CA ALA A 128 19.01 4.53 -14.79
C ALA A 128 19.53 3.14 -14.37
N GLY A 129 19.48 2.18 -15.29
CA GLY A 129 19.92 0.80 -15.04
C GLY A 129 18.89 -0.12 -14.37
N THR A 130 17.72 0.39 -13.98
CA THR A 130 16.67 -0.42 -13.36
C THR A 130 15.74 -1.14 -14.35
N GLY A 131 15.83 -0.81 -15.65
CA GLY A 131 15.01 -1.44 -16.69
C GLY A 131 15.31 -2.91 -17.00
N THR A 132 16.40 -3.44 -16.44
CA THR A 132 16.83 -4.84 -16.58
C THR A 132 17.39 -5.37 -15.26
N GLY A 133 17.65 -6.68 -15.18
CA GLY A 133 18.25 -7.30 -14.00
C GLY A 133 17.30 -7.44 -12.81
N SER A 134 17.86 -7.56 -11.61
CA SER A 134 17.13 -7.90 -10.39
C SER A 134 16.13 -6.84 -9.94
N LEU A 135 16.33 -5.57 -10.31
CA LEU A 135 15.45 -4.47 -9.89
C LEU A 135 14.27 -4.22 -10.84
N ARG A 136 14.29 -4.82 -12.04
CA ARG A 136 13.28 -4.57 -13.09
C ARG A 136 11.84 -4.74 -12.62
N HIS A 137 11.59 -5.73 -11.77
CA HIS A 137 10.26 -6.05 -11.28
C HIS A 137 9.62 -4.95 -10.41
N PHE A 138 10.42 -3.98 -9.90
CA PHE A 138 9.89 -2.83 -9.17
C PHE A 138 9.46 -1.67 -10.08
N TYR A 139 9.93 -1.62 -11.33
CA TYR A 139 9.83 -0.44 -12.19
C TYR A 139 9.09 -0.68 -13.52
N HIS A 140 8.77 -1.93 -13.85
CA HIS A 140 8.20 -2.28 -15.15
C HIS A 140 7.09 -3.35 -15.05
N PRO A 141 5.84 -2.95 -14.72
CA PRO A 141 5.38 -1.59 -14.36
C PRO A 141 5.73 -1.17 -12.91
N THR A 142 5.68 0.14 -12.62
CA THR A 142 5.95 0.69 -11.28
C THR A 142 4.68 0.76 -10.45
N TYR A 143 4.40 -0.31 -9.70
CA TYR A 143 3.28 -0.41 -8.75
C TYR A 143 3.68 0.01 -7.33
N PRO A 144 2.72 0.32 -6.44
CA PRO A 144 3.02 0.53 -5.03
C PRO A 144 3.59 -0.76 -4.42
N LEU A 145 4.55 -0.57 -3.53
CA LEU A 145 5.17 -1.63 -2.72
C LEU A 145 4.38 -1.85 -1.42
N ALA A 146 3.73 -0.80 -0.92
CA ALA A 146 2.92 -0.86 0.29
C ALA A 146 1.87 0.25 0.30
N VAL A 147 0.89 0.07 1.19
CA VAL A 147 -0.07 1.07 1.60
C VAL A 147 0.06 1.32 3.09
N VAL A 148 -0.07 2.58 3.48
CA VAL A 148 -0.25 3.02 4.87
C VAL A 148 -1.57 3.77 4.94
N ALA A 149 -2.44 3.45 5.89
CA ALA A 149 -3.75 4.07 6.00
C ALA A 149 -4.21 4.29 7.44
N ASP A 150 -5.20 5.17 7.61
CA ASP A 150 -5.90 5.44 8.86
C ASP A 150 -6.88 4.34 9.29
N SER A 151 -7.09 3.36 8.41
CA SER A 151 -7.88 2.15 8.64
C SER A 151 -7.07 0.92 8.25
N THR A 152 -7.50 -0.27 8.68
CA THR A 152 -6.79 -1.52 8.35
C THR A 152 -6.94 -1.82 6.85
N PRO A 153 -5.86 -1.89 6.06
CA PRO A 153 -5.95 -2.20 4.65
C PRO A 153 -6.42 -3.64 4.40
N GLY A 154 -7.24 -3.82 3.37
CA GLY A 154 -7.67 -5.12 2.87
C GLY A 154 -6.67 -5.74 1.88
N SER A 155 -7.06 -6.84 1.24
CA SER A 155 -6.24 -7.47 0.18
C SER A 155 -5.97 -6.51 -0.99
N ASP A 156 -4.85 -6.69 -1.68
CA ASP A 156 -4.45 -5.87 -2.84
C ASP A 156 -4.40 -4.35 -2.55
N CYS A 157 -4.03 -4.02 -1.30
CA CYS A 157 -3.98 -2.65 -0.81
C CYS A 157 -5.31 -1.91 -0.95
N SER A 158 -6.43 -2.62 -0.76
CA SER A 158 -7.75 -2.00 -0.71
C SER A 158 -7.99 -1.27 0.60
N ILE A 159 -8.91 -0.30 0.58
CA ILE A 159 -9.36 0.43 1.76
C ILE A 159 -10.86 0.34 1.84
N HIS A 160 -11.38 -0.13 2.97
CA HIS A 160 -12.81 -0.17 3.18
C HIS A 160 -13.35 1.23 3.49
N LEU A 161 -14.38 1.65 2.78
CA LEU A 161 -15.07 2.91 3.01
C LEU A 161 -16.55 2.64 3.22
N ASP A 162 -17.08 3.15 4.33
CA ASP A 162 -18.52 3.24 4.55
C ASP A 162 -19.09 4.42 3.73
N PRO A 163 -20.37 4.34 3.30
CA PRO A 163 -21.02 5.44 2.60
C PRO A 163 -20.91 6.77 3.36
N GLY A 164 -20.54 7.83 2.66
CA GLY A 164 -20.36 9.17 3.21
C GLY A 164 -19.09 9.39 4.03
N HIS A 165 -18.22 8.38 4.16
CA HIS A 165 -16.98 8.48 4.90
C HIS A 165 -15.78 8.71 3.98
N SER A 166 -14.69 9.17 4.58
CA SER A 166 -13.41 9.35 3.89
C SER A 166 -12.32 8.58 4.62
N GLY A 167 -11.38 8.04 3.86
CA GLY A 167 -10.16 7.40 4.36
C GLY A 167 -8.93 8.09 3.79
N VAL A 168 -7.88 8.14 4.59
CA VAL A 168 -6.59 8.72 4.21
C VAL A 168 -5.56 7.61 4.02
N VAL A 169 -4.85 7.69 2.89
CA VAL A 169 -3.99 6.62 2.41
C VAL A 169 -2.67 7.19 1.92
N ILE A 170 -1.58 6.47 2.13
CA ILE A 170 -0.27 6.77 1.58
C ILE A 170 0.21 5.53 0.85
N LEU A 171 0.42 5.65 -0.45
CA LEU A 171 1.04 4.63 -1.27
C LEU A 171 2.55 4.83 -1.30
N VAL A 172 3.27 3.75 -0.99
CA VAL A 172 4.73 3.72 -1.02
C VAL A 172 5.18 3.11 -2.33
N TYR A 173 5.96 3.84 -3.12
CA TYR A 173 6.56 3.40 -4.37
C TYR A 173 8.08 3.33 -4.24
N PRO A 174 8.78 2.57 -5.11
CA PRO A 174 10.24 2.59 -5.11
C PRO A 174 10.79 4.01 -5.37
N PRO A 175 12.07 4.26 -5.05
CA PRO A 175 12.73 5.51 -5.41
C PRO A 175 12.66 5.77 -6.92
N VAL A 176 12.12 6.92 -7.33
CA VAL A 176 12.09 7.34 -8.73
C VAL A 176 12.79 8.68 -8.93
N ASN A 177 13.17 8.98 -10.18
CA ASN A 177 13.59 10.30 -10.62
C ASN A 177 12.37 11.23 -10.63
N LEU A 178 12.02 11.75 -9.45
CA LEU A 178 10.79 12.49 -9.24
C LEU A 178 10.83 13.84 -10.00
N PRO A 179 9.96 14.06 -11.01
CA PRO A 179 9.88 15.32 -11.75
C PRO A 179 9.15 16.41 -10.95
N SER A 180 8.95 17.60 -11.52
CA SER A 180 8.06 18.63 -10.91
C SER A 180 6.57 18.26 -11.02
N THR A 181 6.21 17.42 -11.98
CA THR A 181 4.86 16.90 -12.18
C THR A 181 4.96 15.49 -12.74
N MET A 182 4.31 14.53 -12.09
CA MET A 182 4.33 13.12 -12.47
C MET A 182 3.03 12.68 -13.14
N VAL A 183 3.13 11.68 -14.02
CA VAL A 183 1.99 10.95 -14.56
C VAL A 183 1.71 9.74 -13.67
N TRP A 184 0.49 9.66 -13.16
CA TRP A 184 0.08 8.65 -12.18
C TRP A 184 -1.39 8.27 -12.38
N GLY A 185 -1.74 7.01 -12.13
CA GLY A 185 -3.14 6.56 -12.18
C GLY A 185 -3.26 5.07 -12.48
N ARG A 186 -4.39 4.65 -13.05
CA ARG A 186 -4.67 3.27 -13.44
C ARG A 186 -4.87 3.19 -14.95
N LEU A 187 -4.11 2.34 -15.62
CA LEU A 187 -4.25 2.15 -17.07
C LEU A 187 -5.67 1.68 -17.41
N GLY A 188 -6.31 2.34 -18.38
CA GLY A 188 -7.65 2.00 -18.84
C GLY A 188 -8.80 2.55 -17.98
N ASP A 189 -8.50 3.22 -16.87
CA ASP A 189 -9.49 3.85 -15.98
C ASP A 189 -9.28 5.37 -15.94
N PHE A 190 -8.17 5.82 -15.34
CA PHE A 190 -7.83 7.24 -15.26
C PHE A 190 -6.32 7.49 -15.23
N VAL A 191 -5.90 8.65 -15.74
CA VAL A 191 -4.50 9.10 -15.71
C VAL A 191 -4.46 10.58 -15.32
N LEU A 192 -3.71 10.89 -14.27
CA LEU A 192 -3.56 12.24 -13.73
C LEU A 192 -2.16 12.78 -14.00
N ARG A 193 -2.07 14.11 -14.12
CA ARG A 193 -0.82 14.86 -14.01
C ARG A 193 -0.80 15.49 -12.63
N VAL A 194 0.09 15.04 -11.77
CA VAL A 194 0.10 15.41 -10.35
C VAL A 194 1.36 16.23 -10.04
N PRO A 195 1.23 17.49 -9.60
CA PRO A 195 2.36 18.26 -9.08
C PRO A 195 3.04 17.56 -7.90
N VAL A 196 4.35 17.79 -7.76
CA VAL A 196 5.12 17.32 -6.59
C VAL A 196 5.08 18.34 -5.46
N GLY A 197 5.03 17.86 -4.22
CA GLY A 197 4.81 18.63 -3.00
C GLY A 197 3.46 18.29 -2.38
N GLY A 198 2.86 19.25 -1.69
CA GLY A 198 1.59 19.08 -0.98
C GLY A 198 1.77 18.77 0.49
N ALA A 199 0.68 18.34 1.13
CA ALA A 199 0.64 18.01 2.55
C ALA A 199 -0.51 17.06 2.85
N MET A 200 -0.34 16.22 3.86
CA MET A 200 -1.42 15.35 4.37
C MET A 200 -2.31 16.11 5.35
N PRO A 201 -3.58 15.72 5.51
CA PRO A 201 -4.36 16.17 6.66
C PRO A 201 -3.71 15.71 7.96
N SER A 202 -4.07 16.32 9.08
CA SER A 202 -3.79 15.71 10.38
C SER A 202 -4.36 14.29 10.41
N LEU A 203 -3.50 13.33 10.74
CA LEU A 203 -3.84 11.92 10.82
C LEU A 203 -4.01 11.59 12.30
N ASP A 204 -5.25 11.59 12.77
CA ASP A 204 -5.57 11.26 14.16
C ASP A 204 -5.69 9.74 14.29
N GLY A 205 -4.95 9.16 15.24
CA GLY A 205 -4.97 7.72 15.49
C GLY A 205 -3.76 6.99 14.94
N GLY A 206 -3.80 5.66 15.03
CA GLY A 206 -2.70 4.82 14.61
C GLY A 206 -2.82 4.42 13.14
N LEU A 207 -1.71 4.47 12.41
CA LEU A 207 -1.64 4.07 11.02
C LEU A 207 -1.37 2.57 10.87
N HIS A 208 -2.02 1.96 9.90
CA HIS A 208 -1.88 0.57 9.53
C HIS A 208 -1.10 0.47 8.22
N ALA A 209 -0.17 -0.48 8.13
CA ALA A 209 0.61 -0.71 6.93
C ALA A 209 0.41 -2.13 6.41
N LEU A 210 0.33 -2.28 5.09
CA LEU A 210 0.26 -3.55 4.39
C LEU A 210 1.15 -3.51 3.14
N ALA A 211 1.88 -4.59 2.88
CA ALA A 211 2.64 -4.72 1.63
C ALA A 211 1.69 -5.00 0.47
N CYS A 212 1.88 -4.32 -0.66
CA CYS A 212 1.07 -4.53 -1.85
C CYS A 212 1.65 -5.68 -2.68
N THR A 213 0.75 -6.46 -3.28
CA THR A 213 1.13 -7.43 -4.30
C THR A 213 0.84 -6.81 -5.65
N PRO A 214 1.82 -6.70 -6.57
CA PRO A 214 1.58 -6.24 -7.92
C PRO A 214 0.51 -7.12 -8.61
N PRO A 215 -0.32 -6.55 -9.48
CA PRO A 215 -1.27 -7.33 -10.28
C PRO A 215 -0.55 -8.44 -11.04
N ALA A 216 -1.19 -9.61 -11.14
CA ALA A 216 -0.69 -10.68 -11.99
C ALA A 216 -0.56 -10.16 -13.42
N ALA A 217 0.58 -10.41 -14.07
CA ALA A 217 0.73 -10.09 -15.48
C ALA A 217 -0.40 -10.78 -16.26
N PRO A 218 -1.08 -10.07 -17.20
CA PRO A 218 -2.07 -10.73 -18.04
C PRO A 218 -1.41 -11.92 -18.75
N PRO A 219 -2.15 -13.03 -18.96
CA PRO A 219 -1.61 -14.16 -19.71
C PRO A 219 -1.12 -13.66 -21.07
N SER A 220 0.10 -14.08 -21.41
CA SER A 220 0.74 -13.74 -22.69
C SER A 220 0.16 -14.56 -23.84
#